data_AF-A0A0D8DJX4-F1
#
_entry.id   AF-A0A0D8DJX4-F1
#
_cell.length_a   1.000
_cell.length_b   1.000
_cell.length_c   1.000
_cell.angle_alpha   90.00
_cell.angle_beta   90.00
_cell.angle_gamma   90.00
#
_symmetry.space_group_name_H-M   'P 1'
#
loop_
_entity.id
_entity.type
_entity.pdbx_description
1 polymer ?
#
loop_
_entity_poly.entity_id
_entity_poly.type
_entity_poly.pdbx_seq_one_letter_code
_entity_poly.pdbx_strand_id
1 'polypeptide(L)' 'MMDDLSPNAQKVYDAMKKIGAVSESKLKTADDIMKAAGLGKSMITASLQELMDKKYVKRVARQKSAGYFITK' A
#
# COMPACT_ATOMS: atom_id res chain seq x y z
N MET A 1 3.71 15.14 -10.01
CA MET A 1 4.03 13.73 -10.32
C MET A 1 4.58 13.12 -9.04
N MET A 2 4.43 11.80 -8.82
CA MET A 2 5.04 11.11 -7.66
C MET A 2 6.49 10.78 -8.01
N ASP A 3 7.29 11.79 -8.32
CA ASP A 3 8.63 11.63 -8.90
C ASP A 3 9.63 10.97 -7.95
N ASP A 4 9.31 10.93 -6.66
CA ASP A 4 10.15 10.24 -5.69
C ASP A 4 9.87 8.73 -5.64
N LEU A 5 8.73 8.21 -6.09
CA LEU A 5 8.38 6.79 -5.88
C LEU A 5 9.05 5.87 -6.91
N SER A 6 9.55 4.73 -6.44
CA SER A 6 9.95 3.66 -7.35
C SER A 6 8.77 3.21 -8.25
N PRO A 7 9.02 2.68 -9.45
CA PRO A 7 7.95 2.20 -10.33
C PRO A 7 7.04 1.16 -9.67
N ASN A 8 7.61 0.34 -8.78
CA ASN A 8 6.87 -0.64 -7.99
C ASN A 8 6.02 0.02 -6.91
N ALA A 9 6.55 1.01 -6.18
CA ALA A 9 5.80 1.77 -5.19
C ALA A 9 4.63 2.54 -5.83
N GLN A 10 4.84 3.13 -6.99
CA GLN A 10 3.77 3.77 -7.76
C GLN A 10 2.66 2.76 -8.10
N LYS A 11 3.04 1.59 -8.64
CA LYS A 11 2.08 0.52 -8.98
C LYS A 11 1.30 0.02 -7.77
N VAL A 12 1.96 -0.12 -6.62
CA VAL A 12 1.31 -0.51 -5.34
C VAL A 12 0.35 0.57 -4.87
N TYR A 13 0.74 1.84 -4.93
CA TYR A 13 -0.11 2.96 -4.58
C TYR A 13 -1.37 3.03 -5.48
N ASP A 14 -1.20 2.87 -6.78
CA ASP A 14 -2.32 2.85 -7.74
C ASP A 14 -3.24 1.65 -7.49
N ALA A 15 -2.68 0.47 -7.19
CA ALA A 15 -3.44 -0.71 -6.81
C ALA A 15 -4.24 -0.47 -5.53
N MET A 16 -3.64 0.13 -4.49
CA MET A 16 -4.31 0.52 -3.24
C MET A 16 -5.47 1.47 -3.51
N LYS A 17 -5.29 2.47 -4.39
CA LYS A 17 -6.32 3.42 -4.77
C LYS A 17 -7.47 2.72 -5.50
N LYS A 18 -7.15 1.82 -6.44
CA LYS A 18 -8.12 1.01 -7.20
C LYS A 18 -8.99 0.13 -6.32
N ILE A 19 -8.43 -0.46 -5.26
CA ILE A 19 -9.19 -1.30 -4.32
C ILE A 19 -9.85 -0.50 -3.18
N GLY A 20 -9.74 0.83 -3.20
CA GLY A 20 -10.41 1.73 -2.26
C GLY A 20 -9.75 1.82 -0.89
N ALA A 21 -8.45 1.53 -0.77
CA ALA A 21 -7.67 1.67 0.47
C ALA A 21 -7.36 3.14 0.79
N VAL A 22 -8.37 4.00 0.90
CA VAL A 22 -8.22 5.47 0.97
C VAL A 22 -8.55 6.09 2.33
N SER A 23 -8.81 5.27 3.35
CA SER A 23 -9.12 5.72 4.70
C SER A 23 -8.91 4.60 5.72
N GLU A 24 -8.82 4.97 6.99
CA GLU A 24 -8.67 4.05 8.11
C GLU A 24 -9.86 3.09 8.28
N SER A 25 -11.07 3.49 7.86
CA SER A 25 -12.23 2.59 7.82
C SER A 25 -12.13 1.58 6.67
N LYS A 26 -11.44 1.93 5.57
CA LYS A 26 -11.27 1.12 4.36
C LYS A 26 -9.87 0.50 4.23
N LEU A 27 -9.23 0.17 5.34
CA LEU A 27 -7.92 -0.52 5.35
C LEU A 27 -7.95 -1.80 4.51
N LYS A 28 -6.88 -2.04 3.76
CA LYS A 28 -6.65 -3.27 3.00
C LYS A 28 -5.40 -3.97 3.50
N THR A 29 -5.39 -5.30 3.45
CA THR A 29 -4.24 -6.08 3.90
C THR A 29 -3.13 -6.07 2.84
N ALA A 30 -1.91 -6.43 3.25
CA ALA A 30 -0.82 -6.61 2.29
C ALA A 30 -1.17 -7.64 1.20
N ASP A 31 -1.92 -8.68 1.54
CA ASP A 31 -2.36 -9.71 0.59
C ASP A 31 -3.39 -9.18 -0.43
N ASP A 32 -4.33 -8.34 0.01
CA ASP A 32 -5.30 -7.69 -0.90
C ASP A 32 -4.57 -6.80 -1.91
N ILE A 33 -3.58 -6.04 -1.42
CA ILE A 33 -2.76 -5.14 -2.23
C ILE A 33 -1.87 -5.94 -3.18
N MET A 34 -1.29 -7.06 -2.73
CA MET A 34 -0.49 -7.97 -3.54
C MET A 34 -1.30 -8.53 -4.71
N LYS A 35 -2.53 -9.01 -4.44
CA LYS A 35 -3.45 -9.50 -5.48
C LYS A 35 -3.82 -8.41 -6.47
N ALA A 36 -4.03 -7.18 -6.01
CA ALA A 36 -4.40 -6.05 -6.87
C ALA A 36 -3.24 -5.53 -7.73
N ALA A 37 -2.02 -5.49 -7.16
CA ALA A 37 -0.82 -5.01 -7.85
C ALA A 37 -0.20 -6.07 -8.77
N GLY A 38 -0.47 -7.36 -8.52
CA GLY A 38 0.11 -8.47 -9.28
C GLY A 38 1.64 -8.53 -9.14
N LEU A 39 2.16 -8.21 -7.96
CA LEU A 39 3.59 -8.21 -7.65
C LEU A 39 3.90 -9.30 -6.62
N GLY A 40 5.15 -9.77 -6.59
CA GLY A 40 5.60 -10.73 -5.59
C GLY A 40 5.67 -10.13 -4.18
N LYS A 41 5.60 -10.99 -3.15
CA LYS A 41 5.59 -10.61 -1.73
C LYS A 41 6.77 -9.70 -1.35
N SER A 42 7.98 -9.98 -1.86
CA SER A 42 9.17 -9.16 -1.57
C SER A 42 9.04 -7.74 -2.13
N MET A 43 8.48 -7.59 -3.34
CA MET A 43 8.27 -6.29 -3.97
C MET A 43 7.20 -5.48 -3.26
N ILE A 44 6.10 -6.12 -2.85
CA ILE A 44 5.04 -5.47 -2.06
C ILE A 44 5.59 -4.98 -0.73
N THR A 45 6.37 -5.81 -0.03
CA THR A 45 6.93 -5.44 1.28
C THR A 45 7.86 -4.24 1.15
N ALA A 46 8.76 -4.24 0.17
CA ALA A 46 9.65 -3.11 -0.09
C ALA A 46 8.89 -1.84 -0.50
N SER A 47 7.88 -1.98 -1.37
CA SER A 47 7.06 -0.86 -1.84
C SER A 47 6.20 -0.26 -0.73
N LEU A 48 5.57 -1.09 0.10
CA LEU A 48 4.81 -0.62 1.26
C LEU A 48 5.72 0.09 2.26
N GLN A 49 6.93 -0.42 2.48
CA GLN A 49 7.91 0.26 3.32
C GLN A 49 8.26 1.63 2.77
N GLU A 50 8.60 1.73 1.49
CA GLU A 50 8.90 3.01 0.82
C GLU A 50 7.72 3.99 0.91
N LEU A 51 6.49 3.53 0.67
CA LEU A 51 5.28 4.34 0.76
C LEU A 51 5.02 4.82 2.20
N MET A 52 5.33 4.02 3.21
CA MET A 52 5.25 4.41 4.62
C MET A 52 6.32 5.45 4.98
N ASP A 53 7.56 5.23 4.57
CA ASP A 53 8.69 6.13 4.84
C ASP A 53 8.44 7.51 4.24
N LYS A 54 7.85 7.55 3.04
CA LYS A 54 7.45 8.77 2.33
C LYS A 54 6.08 9.31 2.74
N LYS A 55 5.42 8.70 3.73
CA LYS A 55 4.12 9.11 4.29
C LYS A 55 2.96 9.15 3.28
N TYR A 56 3.03 8.35 2.22
CA TYR A 56 1.93 8.14 1.27
C TYR A 56 0.92 7.10 1.78
N VAL A 57 1.38 6.16 2.61
CA VAL A 57 0.56 5.10 3.18
C VAL A 57 0.79 5.03 4.68
N LYS A 58 -0.26 4.71 5.43
CA LYS A 58 -0.18 4.41 6.86
C LYS A 58 -0.59 2.97 7.12
N ARG A 59 0.20 2.29 7.95
CA ARG A 59 -0.10 0.96 8.48
C ARG A 59 -0.84 1.08 9.81
N VAL A 60 -1.90 0.29 9.96
CA VAL A 60 -2.69 0.18 11.18
C VAL A 60 -2.73 -1.29 11.58
N ALA A 61 -2.23 -1.61 12.77
CA ALA A 61 -2.34 -2.95 13.32
C ALA A 61 -3.80 -3.21 13.72
N ARG A 62 -4.43 -4.26 13.15
CA ARG A 62 -5.71 -4.78 13.64
C ARG A 62 -5.48 -6.14 14.29
N GLN A 63 -6.46 -6.60 15.07
CA GLN A 63 -6.36 -7.84 15.86
C GLN A 63 -5.97 -9.09 15.04
N LYS A 64 -6.39 -9.18 13.76
CA LYS A 64 -6.13 -10.35 12.90
C LYS A 64 -5.07 -10.13 11.83
N SER A 65 -4.85 -8.89 11.39
CA SER A 65 -3.89 -8.56 10.33
C SER A 65 -3.58 -7.07 10.31
N ALA A 66 -2.41 -6.71 9.77
CA ALA A 66 -2.10 -5.31 9.52
C ALA A 66 -2.86 -4.81 8.29
N GLY A 67 -3.53 -3.67 8.45
CA GLY A 67 -4.18 -2.93 7.37
C GLY A 67 -3.32 -1.77 6.90
N TYR A 68 -3.48 -1.38 5.64
CA TYR A 68 -2.82 -0.25 5.01
C TYR A 68 -3.86 0.62 4.32
N PHE A 69 -3.66 1.94 4.37
CA PHE A 69 -4.46 2.91 3.64
C PHE A 69 -3.60 4.09 3.18
N ILE A 70 -4.04 4.70 2.09
CA ILE A 70 -3.47 5.89 1.49
C ILE A 70 -3.79 7.10 2.37
N THR A 71 -2.77 7.90 2.64
CA THR A 71 -2.86 9.14 3.43
C THR A 71 -2.63 10.40 2.61
N LYS A 72 -2.28 10.27 1.32
CA LYS A 72 -1.96 11.37 0.42
C LYS A 72 -2.56 11.15 -0.94
#